data_AF-A0AAW2BRX6-F1
#
_entry.id   AF-A0AAW2BRX6-F1
#
_cell.length_a   1.000
_cell.length_b   1.000
_cell.length_c   1.000
_cell.angle_alpha   90.00
_cell.angle_beta   90.00
_cell.angle_gamma   90.00
#
_symmetry.space_group_name_H-M   'P 1'
#
loop_
_entity.id
_entity.type
_entity.pdbx_description
1 polymer ?
#
loop_
_entity_poly.entity_id
_entity_poly.type
_entity_poly.pdbx_seq_one_letter_code
_entity_poly.pdbx_strand_id
1 'polypeptide(L)'
;MEGSSLAISCTFFILLMWLSEVPKQLVNETREALNKGNICIAKTSPPAVFDAYLKQFEKDFTMFLKCRAEELVPGGRMVLTTLGSIKSDDPLSIWEVVGLKLNDMVLEVRKCLNSCERSI
;
A
#
# COMPACT_ATOMS: atom_id res chain seq x y z
N MET A 1 21.05 30.17 2.89
CA MET A 1 19.78 29.66 3.46
C MET A 1 20.15 28.53 4.38
N GLU A 2 20.08 28.78 5.68
CA GLU A 2 20.50 27.86 6.75
C GLU A 2 19.48 26.72 6.86
N GLY A 3 19.92 25.51 6.50
CA GLY A 3 19.16 24.29 6.76
C GLY A 3 19.49 23.79 8.16
N SER A 4 18.50 23.72 9.03
CA SER A 4 18.58 23.14 10.37
C SER A 4 19.00 21.67 10.26
N SER A 5 20.30 21.40 10.40
CA SER A 5 20.89 20.08 10.23
C SER A 5 20.58 19.20 11.45
N LEU A 6 19.95 18.04 11.26
CA LEU A 6 19.43 17.20 12.36
C LEU A 6 20.47 16.18 12.82
N ALA A 7 20.76 16.14 14.13
CA ALA A 7 21.66 15.15 14.74
C ALA A 7 20.99 13.78 14.93
N ILE A 8 19.68 13.77 15.20
CA ILE A 8 18.85 12.56 15.30
C ILE A 8 17.53 12.85 14.58
N SER A 9 17.24 12.06 13.54
CA SER A 9 15.93 12.08 12.88
C SER A 9 15.08 10.92 13.40
N CYS A 10 14.01 11.25 14.13
CA CYS A 10 13.02 10.30 14.59
C CYS A 10 11.76 10.46 13.73
N THR A 11 11.56 9.56 12.78
CA THR A 11 10.30 9.51 12.02
C THR A 11 9.35 8.55 12.74
N PHE A 12 8.37 9.10 13.48
CA PHE A 12 7.35 8.31 14.17
C PHE A 12 6.14 8.05 13.25
N PHE A 13 6.06 6.79 12.78
CA PHE A 13 4.89 6.01 12.32
C PHE A 13 4.00 6.48 11.15
N ILE A 14 3.44 5.44 10.51
CA ILE A 14 2.49 5.33 9.39
C ILE A 14 3.04 5.59 7.98
N LEU A 15 3.95 6.54 7.75
CA LEU A 15 4.31 6.96 6.38
C LEU A 15 4.89 5.86 5.47
N LEU A 16 5.61 4.87 6.01
CA LEU A 16 6.23 3.84 5.16
C LEU A 16 5.27 2.77 4.67
N MET A 17 4.08 2.66 5.26
CA MET A 17 3.01 1.83 4.71
C MET A 17 2.29 2.54 3.56
N TRP A 18 2.36 3.88 3.50
CA TRP A 18 1.74 4.67 2.46
C TRP A 18 2.70 4.86 1.29
N LEU A 19 2.43 4.15 0.21
CA LEU A 19 3.09 4.39 -1.06
C LEU A 19 2.72 5.78 -1.59
N SER A 20 3.63 6.40 -2.34
CA SER A 20 3.42 7.72 -2.94
C SER A 20 2.33 7.71 -4.01
N GLU A 21 2.16 6.56 -4.68
CA GLU A 21 1.15 6.33 -5.71
C GLU A 21 0.72 4.86 -5.70
N VAL A 22 -0.46 4.59 -6.27
CA VAL A 22 -0.90 3.21 -6.56
C VAL A 22 0.05 2.62 -7.62
N PRO A 23 0.63 1.42 -7.41
CA PRO A 23 1.55 0.85 -8.39
C PRO A 23 0.89 0.71 -9.76
N LYS A 24 1.52 1.32 -10.77
CA LYS A 24 0.97 1.41 -12.13
C LYS A 24 0.78 0.03 -12.77
N GLN A 25 1.59 -0.93 -12.37
CA GLN A 25 1.52 -2.31 -12.84
C GLN A 25 0.25 -3.04 -12.39
N LEU A 26 -0.54 -2.49 -11.46
CA LEU A 26 -1.81 -3.10 -11.01
C LEU A 26 -2.94 -2.98 -12.04
N VAL A 27 -2.76 -2.17 -13.09
CA VAL A 27 -3.70 -2.06 -14.20
C VAL A 27 -2.97 -2.47 -15.47
N ASN A 28 -3.48 -3.49 -16.17
CA ASN A 28 -2.90 -3.95 -17.42
C ASN A 28 -3.26 -2.99 -18.59
N GLU A 29 -2.65 -3.22 -19.76
CA GLU A 29 -2.86 -2.39 -20.95
C GLU A 29 -4.33 -2.37 -21.41
N THR A 30 -5.08 -3.43 -21.14
CA THR A 30 -6.52 -3.54 -21.40
C THR A 30 -7.40 -2.88 -20.32
N ARG A 31 -6.79 -2.09 -19.41
CA ARG A 31 -7.44 -1.40 -18.28
C ARG A 31 -8.13 -2.31 -17.28
N GLU A 32 -7.74 -3.56 -17.21
CA GLU A 32 -8.21 -4.48 -16.19
C GLU A 32 -7.32 -4.40 -14.96
N ALA A 33 -7.96 -4.36 -13.79
CA ALA A 33 -7.25 -4.49 -12.52
C ALA A 33 -6.67 -5.90 -12.38
N LEU A 34 -5.41 -6.02 -11.99
CA LEU A 34 -4.77 -7.29 -11.65
C LEU A 34 -5.24 -7.82 -10.29
N ASN A 35 -5.58 -6.91 -9.36
CA ASN A 35 -6.00 -7.26 -8.00
C ASN A 35 -7.54 -7.27 -7.86
N LYS A 36 -8.26 -7.92 -8.79
CA LYS A 36 -9.73 -7.92 -8.79
C LYS A 36 -10.27 -8.47 -7.46
N GLY A 37 -11.23 -7.75 -6.87
CA GLY A 37 -11.86 -8.14 -5.61
C GLY A 37 -11.04 -7.80 -4.35
N ASN A 38 -9.90 -7.14 -4.46
CA ASN A 38 -9.12 -6.71 -3.29
C ASN A 38 -8.78 -5.22 -3.39
N ILE A 39 -8.71 -4.56 -2.23
CA ILE A 39 -8.35 -3.13 -2.11
C ILE A 39 -6.88 -2.92 -1.72
N CYS A 40 -6.23 -3.98 -1.24
CA CYS A 40 -4.83 -4.03 -0.82
C CYS A 40 -4.25 -5.40 -1.22
N ILE A 41 -2.98 -5.64 -0.90
CA ILE A 41 -2.43 -6.99 -0.95
C ILE A 41 -3.22 -7.87 0.01
N ALA A 42 -3.75 -8.99 -0.48
CA ALA A 42 -4.54 -9.96 0.29
C ALA A 42 -4.09 -11.38 -0.06
N LYS A 43 -4.56 -12.38 0.69
CA LYS A 43 -4.24 -13.80 0.43
C LYS A 43 -4.66 -14.27 -0.97
N THR A 44 -5.69 -13.65 -1.54
CA THR A 44 -6.22 -13.94 -2.87
C THR A 44 -5.51 -13.16 -3.99
N SER A 45 -4.61 -12.23 -3.65
CA SER A 45 -3.87 -11.45 -4.64
C SER A 45 -2.88 -12.35 -5.41
N PRO A 46 -2.79 -12.22 -6.75
CA PRO A 46 -1.80 -12.96 -7.52
C PRO A 46 -0.38 -12.44 -7.24
N PRO A 47 0.67 -13.25 -7.44
CA PRO A 47 2.06 -12.87 -7.15
C PRO A 47 2.50 -11.53 -7.79
N ALA A 48 2.05 -11.26 -9.01
CA ALA A 48 2.34 -10.01 -9.72
C ALA A 48 1.89 -8.74 -8.96
N VAL A 49 0.86 -8.84 -8.12
CA VAL A 49 0.42 -7.73 -7.25
C VAL A 49 1.46 -7.47 -6.16
N PHE A 50 1.98 -8.52 -5.51
CA PHE A 50 3.03 -8.37 -4.50
C PHE A 50 4.27 -7.71 -5.10
N ASP A 51 4.71 -8.16 -6.28
CA ASP A 51 5.86 -7.58 -6.97
C ASP A 51 5.65 -6.11 -7.33
N ALA A 52 4.44 -5.74 -7.75
CA ALA A 52 4.11 -4.35 -8.07
C ALA A 52 4.19 -3.44 -6.84
N TYR A 53 3.60 -3.87 -5.72
CA TYR A 53 3.68 -3.13 -4.46
C TYR A 53 5.12 -3.06 -3.92
N LEU A 54 5.88 -4.14 -4.00
CA LEU A 54 7.27 -4.18 -3.57
C LEU A 54 8.14 -3.20 -4.37
N LYS A 55 8.03 -3.20 -5.69
CA LYS A 55 8.77 -2.25 -6.55
C LYS A 55 8.45 -0.79 -6.24
N GLN A 56 7.19 -0.49 -5.97
CA GLN A 56 6.79 0.87 -5.60
C GLN A 56 7.33 1.25 -4.21
N PHE A 57 7.27 0.32 -3.24
CA PHE A 57 7.85 0.51 -1.91
C PHE A 57 9.36 0.78 -1.99
N GLU A 58 10.11 -0.02 -2.75
CA GLU A 58 11.56 0.16 -2.92
C GLU A 58 11.90 1.54 -3.52
N LYS A 59 11.14 1.98 -4.52
CA LYS A 59 11.28 3.30 -5.13
C LYS A 59 11.04 4.41 -4.10
N ASP A 60 9.92 4.37 -3.40
CA ASP A 60 9.51 5.39 -2.44
C ASP A 60 10.44 5.42 -1.23
N PHE A 61 10.83 4.25 -0.72
CA PHE A 61 11.72 4.14 0.42
C PHE A 61 13.14 4.61 0.08
N THR A 62 13.63 4.28 -1.11
CA THR A 62 14.93 4.79 -1.59
C THR A 62 14.91 6.32 -1.69
N MET A 63 13.84 6.90 -2.23
CA MET A 63 13.70 8.34 -2.32
C MET A 63 13.65 8.99 -0.93
N PHE A 64 12.88 8.41 -0.01
CA PHE A 64 12.83 8.85 1.39
C PHE A 64 14.23 8.86 2.01
N LEU A 65 14.99 7.77 1.87
CA LEU A 65 16.35 7.67 2.43
C LEU A 65 17.29 8.71 1.81
N LYS A 66 17.21 8.97 0.49
CA LYS A 66 18.01 10.01 -0.17
C LYS A 66 17.71 11.40 0.40
N CYS A 67 16.44 11.77 0.49
CA CYS A 67 16.05 13.06 1.06
C CYS A 67 16.53 13.21 2.51
N ARG A 68 16.41 12.16 3.33
CA ARG A 68 16.87 12.23 4.72
C ARG A 68 18.39 12.23 4.86
N ALA A 69 19.12 11.61 3.93
CA ALA A 69 20.57 11.63 3.95
C ALA A 69 21.13 13.05 3.74
N GLU A 70 20.47 13.88 2.92
CA GLU A 70 20.86 15.27 2.69
C GLU A 70 20.62 16.18 3.91
N GLU A 71 19.66 15.84 4.76
CA GLU A 71 19.29 16.60 5.95
C GLU A 71 20.09 16.22 7.21
N LEU A 72 20.71 15.03 7.19
CA LEU A 72 21.48 14.51 8.31
C LEU A 72 22.90 15.10 8.34
N VAL A 73 23.32 15.53 9.53
CA VAL A 73 24.72 15.93 9.76
C VAL A 73 25.66 14.73 9.63
N PRO A 74 26.96 14.94 9.33
CA PRO A 74 27.96 13.89 9.44
C PRO A 74 27.94 13.23 10.82
N GLY A 75 27.80 11.90 10.86
CA GLY A 75 27.66 11.13 12.11
C GLY A 75 26.26 11.14 12.73
N GLY A 76 25.29 11.81 12.11
CA GLY A 76 23.88 11.79 12.50
C GLY A 76 23.29 10.38 12.36
N ARG A 77 22.25 10.10 13.15
CA ARG A 77 21.55 8.81 13.14
C ARG A 77 20.08 8.98 12.82
N MET A 78 19.52 7.97 12.15
CA MET A 78 18.09 7.86 11.92
C MET A 78 17.57 6.62 12.64
N VAL A 79 16.45 6.79 13.35
CA VAL A 79 15.71 5.67 13.93
C VAL A 79 14.38 5.58 13.20
N LEU A 80 14.12 4.42 12.62
CA LEU A 80 12.94 4.15 11.83
C LEU A 80 12.13 3.05 12.49
N THR A 81 10.84 3.31 12.74
CA THR A 81 9.92 2.29 13.25
C THR A 81 8.81 2.08 12.23
N THR A 82 8.63 0.84 11.79
CA THR A 82 7.68 0.47 10.73
C THR A 82 6.76 -0.65 11.18
N LEU A 83 5.58 -0.72 10.56
CA LEU A 83 4.75 -1.92 10.58
C LEU A 83 5.17 -2.76 9.37
N GLY A 84 5.57 -3.99 9.62
CA GLY A 84 5.93 -4.96 8.59
C GLY A 84 5.42 -6.34 8.96
N SER A 85 5.31 -7.22 7.97
CA SER A 85 5.00 -8.63 8.22
C SER A 85 6.26 -9.48 8.05
N ILE A 86 6.48 -10.42 8.97
CA ILE A 86 7.54 -11.43 8.90
C ILE A 86 7.02 -12.69 8.16
N LYS A 87 5.70 -12.85 8.06
CA LYS A 87 5.06 -13.95 7.35
C LYS A 87 4.48 -13.42 6.03
N SER A 88 4.92 -13.97 4.90
CA SER A 88 4.47 -13.56 3.56
C SER A 88 2.99 -13.86 3.29
N ASP A 89 2.42 -14.78 4.08
CA ASP A 89 1.22 -15.55 3.77
C ASP A 89 0.08 -15.30 4.77
N ASP A 90 0.29 -14.40 5.74
CA ASP A 90 -0.75 -13.97 6.67
C ASP A 90 -0.84 -12.43 6.74
N PRO A 91 -1.33 -11.78 5.68
CA PRO A 91 -1.60 -10.35 5.68
C PRO A 91 -2.86 -10.06 6.50
N LEU A 92 -2.85 -10.37 7.81
CA LEU A 92 -3.88 -9.91 8.76
C LEU A 92 -3.71 -8.40 9.00
N SER A 93 -3.85 -7.65 7.92
CA SER A 93 -3.96 -6.20 7.94
C SER A 93 -5.42 -5.85 8.12
N ILE A 94 -5.69 -4.77 8.85
CA ILE A 94 -7.01 -4.14 8.94
C ILE A 94 -7.67 -3.95 7.56
N TRP A 95 -6.86 -3.79 6.51
CA TRP A 95 -7.31 -3.62 5.14
C TRP A 95 -7.90 -4.88 4.50
N GLU A 96 -7.51 -6.09 4.95
CA GLU A 96 -8.16 -7.32 4.48
C GLU A 96 -9.61 -7.38 4.97
N VAL A 97 -9.85 -7.03 6.24
CA VAL A 97 -11.21 -6.96 6.82
C VAL A 97 -12.06 -5.90 6.13
N VAL A 98 -11.49 -4.72 5.90
CA VAL A 98 -12.17 -3.63 5.16
C VAL A 98 -12.50 -4.09 3.73
N GLY A 99 -11.55 -4.73 3.04
CA GLY A 99 -11.74 -5.26 1.70
C GLY A 99 -12.86 -6.30 1.62
N LEU A 100 -12.91 -7.23 2.56
CA LEU A 100 -13.98 -8.23 2.67
C LEU A 100 -15.34 -7.56 2.84
N LYS A 101 -15.46 -6.57 3.73
CA LYS A 101 -16.74 -5.88 3.96
C LYS A 101 -17.19 -5.04 2.76
N LEU A 102 -16.27 -4.40 2.06
CA LEU A 102 -16.59 -3.69 0.82
C LEU A 102 -17.09 -4.67 -0.27
N ASN A 103 -16.48 -5.85 -0.38
CA ASN A 103 -16.97 -6.89 -1.30
C ASN A 103 -18.38 -7.35 -0.93
N ASP A 104 -18.67 -7.59 0.35
CA ASP A 104 -20.01 -7.96 0.82
C ASP A 104 -21.04 -6.91 0.35
N MET A 105 -20.76 -5.62 0.58
CA MET A 105 -21.63 -4.52 0.15
C MET A 105 -21.84 -4.48 -1.37
N VAL A 106 -20.78 -4.69 -2.17
CA VAL A 106 -20.89 -4.73 -3.64
C VAL A 106 -21.76 -5.90 -4.10
N LEU A 107 -21.63 -7.07 -3.45
CA LEU A 107 -22.44 -8.25 -3.76
C LEU A 107 -23.92 -8.02 -3.43
N GLU A 108 -24.23 -7.37 -2.32
CA GLU A 108 -25.61 -7.01 -1.95
C GLU A 108 -26.25 -6.06 -2.96
N VAL A 109 -25.55 -4.98 -3.33
CA VAL A 109 -26.03 -4.02 -4.34
C VAL A 109 -26.31 -4.72 -5.68
N ARG A 110 -25.39 -5.60 -6.12
CA ARG A 110 -25.56 -6.35 -7.37
C ARG A 110 -26.76 -7.31 -7.33
N LYS A 111 -27.02 -7.95 -6.19
CA LYS A 111 -28.21 -8.80 -6.00
C LYS A 111 -29.50 -7.99 -6.13
N CYS A 112 -29.55 -6.81 -5.50
CA CYS A 112 -30.72 -5.93 -5.58
C CYS A 112 -30.99 -5.46 -7.03
N LEU A 113 -29.95 -5.06 -7.76
CA LEU A 113 -30.05 -4.70 -9.18
C LEU A 113 -30.63 -5.85 -10.02
N ASN A 114 -30.04 -7.05 -9.91
CA ASN A 114 -30.48 -8.21 -10.67
C ASN A 114 -31.89 -8.71 -10.29
N SER A 115 -32.36 -8.38 -9.08
CA SER A 115 -33.74 -8.65 -8.66
C SER A 115 -34.72 -7.65 -9.28
N CYS A 116 -34.31 -6.40 -9.43
CA CYS A 116 -35.10 -5.35 -10.04
C CYS A 116 -35.26 -5.57 -11.56
N GLU A 117 -34.19 -5.96 -12.25
CA GLU A 117 -34.22 -6.30 -13.69
C GLU A 117 -35.10 -7.51 -14.02
N ARG A 118 -35.21 -8.49 -13.09
CA ARG A 118 -36.09 -9.66 -13.26
C ARG A 118 -37.55 -9.41 -12.92
N SER A 119 -37.86 -8.24 -12.36
CA SER A 119 -39.22 -7.84 -11.98
C SER A 119 -39.89 -6.92 -13.01
N ILE A 120 -39.22 -6.67 -14.15
CA ILE A 120 -39.68 -5.90 -15.32
C ILE A 120 -39.83 -6.87 -16.49
#